data_AF-A0A6G1Z4E8-F1
#
_entry.id   AF-A0A6G1Z4E8-F1
#
_cell.length_a   1.000
_cell.length_b   1.000
_cell.length_c   1.000
_cell.angle_alpha   90.00
_cell.angle_beta   90.00
_cell.angle_gamma   90.00
#
_symmetry.space_group_name_H-M   'P 1'
#
loop_
_entity.id
_entity.type
_entity.pdbx_description
1 polymer ?
#
loop_
_entity_poly.entity_id
_entity_poly.type
_entity_poly.pdbx_seq_one_letter_code
_entity_poly.pdbx_strand_id
1 'polypeptide(L)'
;MTETIQGDVLHVIPPDELDEHELDPELHALAESHYVLVLRKGGHPSILDLIWAFIRRNPIEAVTVVTDQPAEEDDEVTLTVEETEITGVYVTVDVGVGA
;
A
#
# COMPACT_ATOMS: atom_id res chain seq x y z
N MET A 1 3.87 -6.10 14.01
CA MET A 1 2.44 -6.30 14.35
C MET A 1 1.71 -6.25 13.03
N THR A 2 1.01 -7.31 12.68
CA THR A 2 0.42 -7.48 11.35
C THR A 2 -0.96 -6.86 11.27
N GLU A 3 -1.22 -6.08 10.23
CA GLU A 3 -2.52 -5.48 9.88
C GLU A 3 -2.93 -5.91 8.46
N THR A 4 -4.23 -6.01 8.19
CA THR A 4 -4.74 -6.23 6.83
C THR A 4 -5.18 -4.90 6.24
N ILE A 5 -4.62 -4.54 5.08
CA ILE A 5 -4.98 -3.36 4.30
C ILE A 5 -5.68 -3.81 3.02
N GLN A 6 -6.87 -3.25 2.78
CA GLN A 6 -7.57 -3.35 1.50
C GLN A 6 -7.63 -1.96 0.86
N GLY A 7 -7.30 -1.89 -0.43
CA GLY A 7 -7.28 -0.62 -1.15
C GLY A 7 -7.11 -0.78 -2.65
N ASP A 8 -7.37 0.33 -3.34
CA ASP A 8 -7.14 0.45 -4.78
C ASP A 8 -5.69 0.90 -5.01
N VAL A 9 -4.99 0.28 -5.96
CA VAL A 9 -3.64 0.65 -6.36
C VAL A 9 -3.70 1.96 -7.14
N LEU A 10 -3.12 3.02 -6.58
CA LEU A 10 -3.03 4.32 -7.23
C LEU A 10 -1.78 4.44 -8.11
N HIS A 11 -0.70 3.77 -7.72
CA HIS A 11 0.56 3.81 -8.44
C HIS A 11 1.41 2.59 -8.08
N VAL A 12 2.20 2.13 -9.06
CA VAL A 12 3.11 0.98 -8.94
C VAL A 12 4.48 1.40 -9.43
N ILE A 13 5.51 1.14 -8.63
CA ILE A 13 6.90 1.26 -9.04
C ILE A 13 7.51 -0.15 -8.99
N PRO A 14 7.88 -0.74 -10.13
CA PRO A 14 8.53 -2.03 -10.16
C PRO A 14 9.99 -1.93 -9.68
N PRO A 15 10.59 -3.04 -9.20
CA PRO A 15 11.92 -3.03 -8.59
C PRO A 15 13.02 -2.54 -9.54
N ASP A 16 12.87 -2.75 -10.84
CA ASP A 16 13.79 -2.30 -11.89
C ASP A 16 13.69 -0.81 -12.22
N GLU A 17 12.60 -0.15 -11.81
CA GLU A 17 12.39 1.28 -12.03
C GLU A 17 12.64 2.11 -10.76
N LEU A 18 12.92 1.50 -9.59
CA LEU A 18 13.14 2.22 -8.32
C LEU A 18 14.21 3.32 -8.41
N ASP A 19 15.28 3.08 -9.19
CA ASP A 19 16.37 4.04 -9.40
C ASP A 19 15.99 5.20 -10.34
N GLU A 20 14.90 5.06 -11.09
CA GLU A 20 14.35 6.11 -11.95
C GLU A 20 13.48 7.10 -11.17
N HIS A 21 13.05 6.72 -9.96
CA HIS A 21 12.22 7.53 -9.08
C HIS A 21 13.04 8.16 -7.94
N GLU A 22 12.73 9.42 -7.61
CA GLU A 22 13.29 10.10 -6.42
C GLU A 22 12.61 9.58 -5.15
N LEU A 23 13.01 8.38 -4.72
CA LEU A 23 12.55 7.76 -3.47
C LEU A 23 13.37 8.25 -2.27
N ASP A 24 12.75 8.23 -1.09
CA ASP A 24 13.49 8.40 0.16
C ASP A 24 14.51 7.26 0.31
N PRO A 25 15.77 7.53 0.71
CA PRO A 25 16.79 6.49 0.84
C PRO A 25 16.41 5.32 1.75
N GLU A 26 15.60 5.56 2.80
CA GLU A 26 15.15 4.50 3.70
C GLU A 26 14.08 3.61 3.03
N LEU A 27 13.22 4.20 2.19
CA LEU A 27 12.24 3.47 1.38
C LEU A 27 12.92 2.70 0.25
N HIS A 28 13.91 3.28 -0.40
CA HIS A 28 14.67 2.64 -1.48
C HIS A 28 15.41 1.40 -0.97
N ALA A 29 16.10 1.52 0.17
CA ALA A 29 16.77 0.39 0.82
C ALA A 29 15.80 -0.72 1.24
N LEU A 30 14.59 -0.36 1.67
CA LEU A 30 13.54 -1.31 2.03
C LEU A 30 12.97 -2.04 0.80
N ALA A 31 12.87 -1.33 -0.33
CA ALA A 31 12.32 -1.82 -1.57
C ALA A 31 13.37 -2.46 -2.50
N GLU A 32 14.63 -2.59 -2.10
CA GLU A 32 15.72 -3.15 -2.91
C GLU A 32 15.35 -4.59 -3.36
N SER A 33 14.79 -4.73 -4.58
CA SER A 33 14.21 -5.95 -5.19
C SER A 33 12.71 -6.23 -4.98
N HIS A 34 11.93 -5.27 -4.49
CA HIS A 34 10.48 -5.41 -4.26
C HIS A 34 9.69 -4.31 -5.00
N TYR A 35 8.41 -4.56 -5.23
CA TYR A 35 7.49 -3.56 -5.77
C TYR A 35 7.10 -2.55 -4.70
N VAL A 36 6.98 -1.28 -5.08
CA VAL A 36 6.39 -0.23 -4.24
C VAL A 36 5.01 0.10 -4.76
N LEU A 37 3.98 -0.16 -3.95
CA LEU A 37 2.59 0.14 -4.24
C LEU A 37 2.12 1.34 -3.42
N VAL A 38 1.53 2.33 -4.07
CA VAL A 38 0.77 3.38 -3.39
C VAL A 38 -0.70 2.99 -3.41
N LEU A 39 -1.27 2.72 -2.25
CA LEU A 39 -2.65 2.28 -2.11
C LEU A 39 -3.52 3.38 -1.54
N ARG A 40 -4.74 3.48 -2.05
CA ARG A 40 -5.82 4.22 -1.40
C ARG A 40 -6.52 3.29 -0.40
N LYS A 41 -6.30 3.51 0.91
CA LYS A 41 -6.95 2.70 1.95
C LYS A 41 -8.47 2.94 1.93
N GLY A 42 -9.26 1.87 1.74
CA GLY A 42 -10.72 1.94 1.86
C GLY A 42 -11.57 1.20 0.82
N GLY A 43 -10.97 0.59 -0.22
CA GLY A 43 -11.71 -0.08 -1.31
C GLY A 43 -12.84 0.78 -1.91
N HIS A 44 -13.69 0.21 -2.79
CA HIS A 44 -14.89 0.92 -3.25
C HIS A 44 -15.73 1.35 -2.05
N PRO A 45 -15.88 2.66 -1.77
CA PRO A 45 -16.44 3.12 -0.52
C PRO A 45 -17.89 2.66 -0.41
N SER A 46 -18.20 1.86 0.61
CA SER A 46 -19.58 1.70 1.04
C SER A 46 -20.09 3.06 1.50
N ILE A 47 -21.30 3.44 1.10
CA ILE A 47 -21.92 4.75 1.41
C ILE A 47 -21.85 5.08 2.93
N LEU A 48 -21.76 4.05 3.78
CA LEU A 48 -21.59 4.18 5.23
C LEU A 48 -20.21 4.70 5.67
N ASP A 49 -19.12 4.30 5.01
CA ASP A 49 -17.76 4.77 5.32
C ASP A 49 -17.57 6.23 4.94
N LEU A 50 -18.24 6.67 3.86
CA LEU A 50 -18.21 8.06 3.42
C LEU A 50 -18.91 9.00 4.44
N ILE A 51 -19.99 8.53 5.06
CA ILE A 51 -20.69 9.24 6.14
C ILE A 51 -19.82 9.27 7.41
N TRP A 52 -19.13 8.17 7.73
CA TRP A 52 -18.25 8.08 8.90
C TRP A 52 -16.97 8.94 8.76
N ALA A 53 -16.35 8.96 7.57
CA ALA A 53 -15.19 9.78 7.24
C ALA A 53 -15.48 11.29 7.40
N PHE A 54 -16.70 11.72 7.05
CA PHE A 54 -17.16 13.09 7.26
C PHE A 54 -17.34 13.45 8.74
N ILE A 55 -17.76 12.49 9.57
CA ILE A 55 -17.93 12.67 11.02
C ILE A 55 -16.57 12.68 11.74
N ARG A 56 -15.59 11.89 11.27
CA ARG A 56 -14.27 11.77 11.91
C ARG A 56 -13.20 12.73 11.37
N ARG A 57 -13.44 13.44 10.26
CA ARG A 57 -12.44 14.28 9.57
C ARG A 57 -11.16 13.51 9.23
N ASN A 58 -11.29 12.25 8.83
CA ASN A 58 -10.16 11.45 8.35
C ASN A 58 -10.27 11.34 6.81
N PRO A 59 -9.56 12.20 6.04
CA PRO A 59 -9.56 12.10 4.59
C PRO A 59 -8.97 10.75 4.17
N ILE A 60 -9.39 10.26 3.02
CA ILE A 60 -9.03 8.95 2.46
C ILE A 60 -7.48 8.84 2.44
N GLU A 61 -6.92 7.96 3.28
CA GLU A 61 -5.48 7.88 3.54
C GLU A 61 -4.77 7.10 2.42
N ALA A 62 -3.78 7.73 1.77
CA ALA A 62 -2.85 7.04 0.90
C ALA A 62 -1.73 6.41 1.74
N VAL A 63 -1.44 5.14 1.51
CA VAL A 63 -0.39 4.38 2.20
C VAL A 63 0.55 3.75 1.18
N THR A 64 1.82 3.59 1.55
CA THR A 64 2.83 2.94 0.71
C THR A 64 3.08 1.53 1.22
N VAL A 65 3.08 0.55 0.33
CA VAL A 65 3.32 -0.86 0.66
C VAL A 65 4.43 -1.41 -0.22
N VAL A 66 5.46 -1.96 0.40
CA VAL A 66 6.53 -2.72 -0.26
C VAL A 66 6.12 -4.19 -0.29
N THR A 67 6.12 -4.80 -1.48
CA THR A 67 5.61 -6.16 -1.69
C THR A 67 6.39 -6.93 -2.75
N ASP A 68 6.46 -8.25 -2.61
CA ASP A 68 6.94 -9.17 -3.66
C ASP A 68 5.89 -9.46 -4.74
N GLN A 69 4.63 -9.11 -4.47
CA GLN A 69 3.53 -9.41 -5.38
C GLN A 69 3.36 -8.31 -6.42
N PRO A 70 3.35 -8.65 -7.73
CA PRO A 70 3.03 -7.68 -8.76
C PRO A 70 1.57 -7.26 -8.65
N ALA A 71 1.31 -5.98 -8.93
CA ALA A 71 -0.03 -5.41 -9.07
C ALA A 71 -0.01 -4.39 -10.22
N GLU A 72 -1.17 -4.07 -10.78
CA GLU A 72 -1.34 -3.02 -11.78
C GLU A 72 -2.01 -1.79 -11.17
N GLU A 73 -1.86 -0.63 -11.80
CA GLU A 73 -2.65 0.54 -11.43
C GLU A 73 -4.15 0.24 -11.59
N ASP A 74 -4.97 0.78 -10.69
CA ASP A 74 -6.41 0.54 -10.54
C ASP A 74 -6.81 -0.87 -10.04
N ASP A 75 -5.87 -1.77 -9.72
CA ASP A 75 -6.19 -3.05 -9.08
C ASP A 75 -6.72 -2.86 -7.65
N GLU A 76 -7.73 -3.64 -7.25
CA GLU A 76 -8.09 -3.79 -5.84
C GLU A 76 -7.23 -4.91 -5.22
N VAL A 77 -6.44 -4.56 -4.20
CA VAL A 77 -5.57 -5.51 -3.50
C VAL A 77 -5.95 -5.62 -2.02
N THR A 78 -5.80 -6.82 -1.47
CA THR A 78 -5.90 -7.09 -0.03
C THR A 78 -4.57 -7.68 0.44
N LEU A 79 -3.83 -6.91 1.23
CA LEU A 79 -2.48 -7.23 1.66
C LEU A 79 -2.45 -7.38 3.18
N THR A 80 -1.77 -8.41 3.67
CA THR A 80 -1.39 -8.47 5.09
C THR A 80 -0.01 -7.87 5.21
N VAL A 81 0.11 -6.86 6.06
CA VAL A 81 1.31 -6.03 6.13
C VAL A 81 1.77 -5.84 7.56
N GLU A 82 3.03 -5.44 7.72
CA GLU A 82 3.58 -4.95 8.96
C GLU A 82 4.04 -3.50 8.81
N GLU A 83 3.77 -2.71 9.86
CA GLU A 83 4.24 -1.34 9.96
C GLU A 83 5.77 -1.32 10.07
N THR A 84 6.39 -0.45 9.30
CA THR A 84 7.82 -0.21 9.34
C THR A 84 8.14 0.94 10.31
N GLU A 85 9.42 1.25 10.49
CA GLU A 85 9.82 2.44 11.24
C GLU A 85 9.47 3.74 10.50
N ILE A 86 9.16 3.66 9.19
CA ILE A 86 8.76 4.79 8.35
C ILE A 86 7.22 4.93 8.40
N THR A 87 6.75 6.09 8.85
CA THR A 87 5.32 6.35 8.99
C THR A 87 4.61 6.30 7.64
N GLY A 88 3.58 5.46 7.52
CA GLY A 88 2.80 5.30 6.29
C GLY A 88 3.44 4.37 5.26
N VAL A 89 4.55 3.69 5.61
CA VAL A 89 5.16 2.62 4.81
C VAL A 89 4.99 1.29 5.54
N TYR A 90 4.52 0.30 4.79
CA TYR A 90 4.29 -1.05 5.28
C TYR A 90 5.02 -2.05 4.39
N VAL A 91 5.36 -3.21 4.94
CA VAL A 91 5.89 -4.35 4.19
C VAL A 91 4.88 -5.48 4.20
N THR A 92 4.65 -6.17 3.09
CA THR A 92 3.81 -7.36 3.11
C THR A 92 4.46 -8.45 3.94
N VAL A 93 3.67 -9.05 4.84
CA VAL A 93 4.01 -10.36 5.38
C VAL A 93 3.44 -11.39 4.44
N ASP A 94 4.31 -12.28 3.97
CA ASP A 94 3.98 -13.33 3.02
C ASP A 94 2.86 -14.22 3.58
N VAL A 95 1.61 -13.90 3.22
CA VAL A 95 0.45 -14.76 3.46
C VAL A 95 0.09 -15.31 2.10
N GLY A 96 0.69 -16.47 1.81
CA GLY A 96 0.49 -17.21 0.58
C GLY A 96 -0.96 -17.18 0.10
N VAL A 97 -1.11 -16.63 -1.10
CA VAL A 97 -2.15 -16.84 -2.12
C VAL A 97 -3.39 -17.62 -1.67
N GLY A 98 -4.55 -16.98 -1.81
CA GLY A 98 -5.82 -17.67 -2.04
C GLY A 98 -6.84 -16.68 -2.62
N ALA A 99 -7.52 -16.92 -3.73
CA ALA A 99 -7.62 -18.10 -4.60
C ALA A 99 -8.18 -17.65 -5.97
#